data_AF-A0A2K5JZ40-F1
#
_entry.id   AF-A0A2K5JZ40-F1
#
_cell.length_a   1.000
_cell.length_b   1.000
_cell.length_c   1.000
_cell.angle_alpha   90.00
_cell.angle_beta   90.00
_cell.angle_gamma   90.00
#
_symmetry.space_group_name_H-M   'P 1'
#
loop_
_entity.id
_entity.type
_entity.pdbx_description
1 polymer ?
#
loop_
_entity_poly.entity_id
_entity_poly.type
_entity_poly.pdbx_seq_one_letter_code
_entity_poly.pdbx_strand_id
1 'polypeptide(L)'
;MIKRLLLRCQFSQNLYTDAMQSQSKPQDTFCTEILRVHLAEKGDGAELIWDKDDPYAMDFVTSAANLRMHIFSMNMKSRFDIKSMAGNIIPAVATTNAVIAGLIVLERLKILSGKIDQYQCRTTVLNKQPNSRKKLLVLCALNPPNPNCYICASKPEVTVQLNVHKVTVLTLQDKVVKEKFTMVAPDVQRKDGKGTILTFSKEGETEANNHKKLSEFGMRNCSWLQADYFLQDYTLLINILHSEDLKKDVEFEVVGDAPEKVGPKQAEDAVKSITDGSNDGTQKNLSTKRSHTEQKEELDNVIALD
;
A
#
# COMPACT_ATOMS: atom_id res chain seq x y z
N MET A 1 -5.36 2.93 18.71
CA MET A 1 -4.13 2.87 19.52
C MET A 1 -3.45 4.24 19.62
N ILE A 2 -3.29 5.00 18.53
CA ILE A 2 -2.85 6.41 18.58
C ILE A 2 -3.85 7.34 19.29
N LYS A 3 -5.17 7.13 19.11
CA LYS A 3 -6.22 7.92 19.79
C LYS A 3 -6.29 7.78 21.32
N ARG A 4 -5.54 6.85 21.94
CA ARG A 4 -5.54 6.63 23.41
C ARG A 4 -4.15 6.75 24.04
N LEU A 5 -3.12 7.07 23.26
CA LEU A 5 -1.73 7.01 23.75
C LEU A 5 -1.33 8.23 24.60
N LEU A 6 -2.14 9.28 24.65
CA LEU A 6 -1.81 10.52 25.38
C LEU A 6 -1.95 10.43 26.91
N LEU A 7 -2.57 9.37 27.45
CA LEU A 7 -3.00 9.34 28.86
C LEU A 7 -2.29 8.32 29.78
N ARG A 8 -1.21 7.67 29.34
CA ARG A 8 -0.45 6.72 30.21
C ARG A 8 1.07 6.90 30.25
N CYS A 9 1.59 8.03 29.80
CA CYS A 9 3.00 8.38 30.00
C CYS A 9 3.21 9.07 31.37
N GLN A 10 2.94 8.36 32.47
CA GLN A 10 3.29 8.81 33.84
C GLN A 10 4.44 8.01 34.47
N PHE A 11 4.84 6.88 33.87
CA PHE A 11 6.02 6.14 34.32
C PHE A 11 7.19 6.43 33.38
N SER A 12 7.99 7.44 33.77
CA SER A 12 9.33 7.80 33.27
C SER A 12 9.48 9.30 32.94
N GLN A 13 8.87 10.21 33.70
CA GLN A 13 9.11 11.65 33.51
C GLN A 13 10.60 12.02 33.65
N ASN A 14 11.38 11.30 34.45
CA ASN A 14 12.77 11.69 34.75
C ASN A 14 13.82 11.20 33.73
N LEU A 15 13.57 10.14 32.95
CA LEU A 15 14.48 9.71 31.86
C LEU A 15 14.11 10.33 30.50
N TYR A 16 12.85 10.73 30.32
CA TYR A 16 12.38 11.37 29.08
C TYR A 16 12.85 12.83 28.96
N THR A 17 12.89 13.59 30.07
CA THR A 17 13.31 15.00 30.04
C THR A 17 14.79 15.18 29.74
N ASP A 18 15.66 14.34 30.31
CA ASP A 18 17.11 14.51 30.21
C ASP A 18 17.65 14.09 28.82
N ALA A 19 17.03 13.07 28.21
CA ALA A 19 17.36 12.68 26.83
C ALA A 19 16.83 13.66 25.79
N MET A 20 15.65 14.27 26.01
CA MET A 20 15.14 15.29 25.09
C MET A 20 15.99 16.55 25.11
N GLN A 21 16.47 17.04 26.26
CA GLN A 21 17.20 18.32 26.30
C GLN A 21 18.54 18.34 25.52
N SER A 22 19.19 17.18 25.32
CA SER A 22 20.46 17.12 24.59
C SER A 22 20.33 16.90 23.08
N GLN A 23 19.17 16.45 22.59
CA GLN A 23 18.94 16.11 21.17
C GLN A 23 17.67 16.73 20.56
N SER A 24 16.79 17.34 21.35
CA SER A 24 15.56 17.98 20.86
C SER A 24 15.90 19.26 20.11
N LYS A 25 15.36 19.41 18.90
CA LYS A 25 15.42 20.71 18.21
C LYS A 25 14.48 21.69 18.91
N PRO A 26 14.74 23.01 18.86
CA PRO A 26 13.84 24.03 19.42
C PRO A 26 12.39 23.94 18.92
N GLN A 27 12.19 23.33 17.74
CA GLN A 27 10.88 23.09 17.16
C GLN A 27 10.04 22.05 17.92
N ASP A 28 10.70 21.06 18.55
CA ASP A 28 10.04 19.94 19.24
C ASP A 28 9.45 20.37 20.60
N THR A 29 10.12 21.30 21.28
CA THR A 29 9.62 21.91 22.51
C THR A 29 8.47 22.89 22.21
N PHE A 30 8.52 23.59 21.08
CA PHE A 30 7.47 24.51 20.65
C PHE A 30 6.14 23.81 20.35
N CYS A 31 6.13 22.71 19.58
CA CYS A 31 4.88 22.02 19.25
C CYS A 31 4.20 21.41 20.49
N THR A 32 4.98 20.89 21.45
CA THR A 32 4.48 20.33 22.70
C THR A 32 3.77 21.39 23.55
N GLU A 33 4.33 22.60 23.61
CA GLU A 33 3.74 23.69 24.40
C GLU A 33 2.43 24.19 23.78
N ILE A 34 2.37 24.34 22.45
CA ILE A 34 1.14 24.70 21.75
C ILE A 34 0.04 23.66 21.97
N LEU A 35 0.36 22.36 21.89
CA LEU A 35 -0.61 21.30 22.16
C LEU A 35 -1.10 21.31 23.62
N ARG A 36 -0.26 21.70 24.59
CA ARG A 36 -0.69 21.88 25.99
C ARG A 36 -1.70 23.03 26.12
N VAL A 37 -1.45 24.15 25.46
CA VAL A 37 -2.39 25.29 25.44
C VAL A 37 -3.73 24.88 24.84
N HIS A 38 -3.72 24.23 23.67
CA HIS A 38 -4.94 23.73 23.03
C HIS A 38 -5.72 22.74 23.92
N LEU A 39 -5.03 21.93 24.72
CA LEU A 39 -5.68 21.03 25.68
C LEU A 39 -6.32 21.82 26.83
N ALA A 40 -5.62 22.82 27.37
CA ALA A 40 -6.13 23.67 28.44
C ALA A 40 -7.38 24.46 28.02
N GLU A 41 -7.42 24.95 26.77
CA GLU A 41 -8.57 25.66 26.20
C GLU A 41 -9.84 24.80 26.12
N LYS A 42 -9.71 23.47 25.99
CA LYS A 42 -10.86 22.56 25.91
C LYS A 42 -11.47 22.20 27.27
N GLY A 43 -10.83 22.55 28.38
CA GLY A 43 -11.31 22.30 29.73
C GLY A 43 -10.88 20.95 30.32
N ASP A 44 -11.26 20.73 31.58
CA ASP A 44 -10.83 19.57 32.36
C ASP A 44 -11.48 18.27 31.84
N GLY A 45 -10.68 17.21 31.71
CA GLY A 45 -11.09 15.92 31.13
C GLY A 45 -11.24 15.90 29.61
N ALA A 46 -10.86 16.97 28.90
CA ALA A 46 -10.86 16.98 27.44
C ALA A 46 -9.74 16.13 26.83
N GLU A 47 -9.96 15.64 25.61
CA GLU A 47 -8.96 14.91 24.82
C GLU A 47 -8.66 15.64 23.51
N LEU A 48 -7.39 15.63 23.10
CA LEU A 48 -7.01 16.04 21.75
C LEU A 48 -7.22 14.87 20.78
N ILE A 49 -7.93 15.14 19.69
CA ILE A 49 -8.09 14.19 18.59
C ILE A 49 -6.95 14.47 17.62
N TRP A 50 -6.12 13.47 17.37
CA TRP A 50 -5.05 13.60 16.39
C TRP A 50 -5.63 13.78 14.98
N ASP A 51 -5.10 14.79 14.28
CA ASP A 51 -5.36 15.06 12.87
C ASP A 51 -4.01 15.17 12.13
N LYS A 52 -3.90 14.51 10.98
CA LYS A 52 -2.70 14.53 10.12
C LYS A 52 -2.47 15.91 9.50
N ASP A 53 -3.50 16.74 9.45
CA ASP A 53 -3.47 18.07 8.85
C ASP A 53 -3.22 19.18 9.88
N ASP A 54 -3.26 18.86 11.19
CA ASP A 54 -2.77 19.75 12.25
C ASP A 54 -1.22 19.78 12.24
N PRO A 55 -0.59 20.94 11.98
CA PRO A 55 0.85 21.04 11.90
C PRO A 55 1.55 20.67 13.23
N TYR A 56 0.99 21.06 14.37
CA TYR A 56 1.60 20.83 15.68
C TYR A 56 1.48 19.38 16.11
N ALA A 57 0.31 18.76 15.87
CA ALA A 57 0.10 17.34 16.15
C ALA A 57 1.00 16.45 15.26
N MET A 58 1.19 16.82 13.99
CA MET A 58 2.06 16.09 13.06
C MET A 58 3.55 16.26 13.40
N ASP A 59 3.96 17.46 13.82
CA ASP A 59 5.33 17.74 14.24
C ASP A 59 5.68 16.94 15.50
N PHE A 60 4.76 16.88 16.48
CA PHE A 60 4.91 16.06 17.68
C PHE A 60 5.08 14.56 17.36
N VAL A 61 4.26 14.01 16.45
CA VAL A 61 4.40 12.60 16.04
C VAL A 61 5.72 12.37 15.32
N THR A 62 6.13 13.31 14.46
CA THR A 62 7.38 13.21 13.70
C THR A 62 8.61 13.19 14.61
N SER A 63 8.68 14.11 15.58
CA SER A 63 9.82 14.19 16.50
C SER A 63 9.88 12.98 17.43
N ALA A 64 8.75 12.59 18.04
CA ALA A 64 8.67 11.43 18.91
C ALA A 64 9.03 10.11 18.17
N ALA A 65 8.55 9.93 16.94
CA ALA A 65 8.86 8.76 16.13
C ALA A 65 10.35 8.70 15.75
N ASN A 66 10.93 9.83 15.32
CA ASN A 66 12.35 9.91 14.96
C ASN A 66 13.28 9.67 16.15
N LEU A 67 12.95 10.23 17.32
CA LEU A 67 13.69 9.96 18.54
C LEU A 67 13.65 8.47 18.91
N ARG A 68 12.46 7.85 18.83
CA ARG A 68 12.32 6.41 19.06
C ARG A 68 13.14 5.60 18.04
N MET A 69 13.13 5.97 16.77
CA MET A 69 13.95 5.31 15.74
C MET A 69 15.44 5.40 16.07
N HIS A 70 15.92 6.57 16.49
CA HIS A 70 17.31 6.75 16.89
C HIS A 70 17.71 5.85 18.09
N ILE A 71 16.83 5.72 19.11
CA ILE A 71 17.06 4.84 20.27
C ILE A 71 17.25 3.37 19.85
N PHE A 72 16.56 2.93 18.81
CA PHE A 72 16.68 1.56 18.28
C PHE A 72 17.66 1.45 17.11
N SER A 73 18.55 2.44 16.92
CA SER A 73 19.53 2.48 15.82
C SER A 73 18.92 2.32 14.43
N MET A 74 17.69 2.81 14.24
CA MET A 74 17.01 2.86 12.96
C MET A 74 17.19 4.22 12.29
N ASN A 75 17.23 4.22 10.95
CA ASN A 75 17.30 5.45 10.17
C ASN A 75 16.05 6.31 10.39
N MET A 76 16.26 7.58 10.75
CA MET A 76 15.18 8.56 10.86
C MET A 76 14.50 8.79 9.50
N LYS A 77 13.22 9.12 9.54
CA LYS A 77 12.40 9.35 8.35
C LYS A 77 11.97 10.81 8.24
N SER A 78 11.66 11.23 7.02
CA SER A 78 11.18 12.59 6.78
C SER A 78 9.79 12.79 7.38
N ARG A 79 9.42 14.06 7.63
CA ARG A 79 8.07 14.42 8.05
C ARG A 79 7.01 13.94 7.06
N PHE A 80 7.32 13.96 5.77
CA PHE A 80 6.42 13.52 4.71
C PHE A 80 6.15 12.01 4.80
N ASP A 81 7.21 11.20 4.95
CA ASP A 81 7.08 9.75 5.09
C ASP A 81 6.30 9.38 6.35
N ILE A 82 6.60 10.05 7.47
CA ILE A 82 5.91 9.80 8.74
C ILE A 82 4.44 10.22 8.66
N LYS A 83 4.11 11.32 7.97
CA LYS A 83 2.71 11.73 7.73
C LYS A 83 1.96 10.69 6.90
N SER A 84 2.59 10.16 5.85
CA SER A 84 2.01 9.10 5.02
C SER A 84 1.72 7.84 5.85
N MET A 85 2.69 7.37 6.64
CA MET A 85 2.50 6.20 7.49
C MET A 85 1.46 6.43 8.58
N ALA A 86 1.55 7.55 9.32
CA ALA A 86 0.67 7.84 10.45
C ALA A 86 -0.79 8.01 10.04
N GLY A 87 -1.03 8.62 8.86
CA GLY A 87 -2.37 8.83 8.32
C GLY A 87 -3.11 7.53 7.96
N ASN A 88 -2.37 6.44 7.74
CA ASN A 88 -2.91 5.15 7.28
C ASN A 88 -3.01 4.10 8.41
N ILE A 89 -2.81 4.48 9.68
CA ILE A 89 -2.82 3.51 10.78
C ILE A 89 -4.23 3.01 11.09
N ILE A 90 -4.43 1.71 10.92
CA ILE A 90 -5.68 1.01 11.29
C ILE A 90 -5.55 0.46 12.71
N PRO A 91 -6.51 0.73 13.62
CA PRO A 91 -6.44 0.20 14.98
C PRO A 91 -6.70 -1.32 15.01
N ALA A 92 -5.77 -2.08 15.57
CA ALA A 92 -5.96 -3.50 15.83
C ALA A 92 -6.91 -3.73 17.03
N VAL A 93 -7.75 -4.77 16.92
CA VAL A 93 -8.63 -5.24 18.00
C VAL A 93 -8.38 -6.73 18.23
N ALA A 94 -8.08 -7.11 19.47
CA ALA A 94 -7.69 -8.49 19.80
C ALA A 94 -8.74 -9.54 19.42
N THR A 95 -10.03 -9.20 19.51
CA THR A 95 -11.14 -10.10 19.15
C THR A 95 -11.17 -10.42 17.66
N THR A 96 -10.82 -9.47 16.79
CA THR A 96 -10.69 -9.70 15.34
C THR A 96 -9.66 -10.80 15.07
N ASN A 97 -8.48 -10.71 15.69
CA ASN A 97 -7.43 -11.71 15.52
C ASN A 97 -7.86 -13.10 16.01
N ALA A 98 -8.57 -13.18 17.14
CA ALA A 98 -9.08 -14.44 17.66
C ALA A 98 -10.10 -15.10 16.70
N VAL A 99 -11.02 -14.31 16.14
CA VAL A 99 -12.01 -14.78 15.16
C VAL A 99 -11.32 -15.28 13.89
N ILE A 100 -10.41 -14.49 13.33
CA ILE A 100 -9.69 -14.84 12.10
C ILE A 100 -8.82 -16.08 12.31
N ALA A 101 -8.10 -16.20 13.45
CA ALA A 101 -7.31 -17.38 13.78
C ALA A 101 -8.16 -18.65 13.85
N GLY A 102 -9.36 -18.57 14.46
CA GLY A 102 -10.31 -19.68 14.46
C GLY A 102 -10.75 -20.10 13.06
N LEU A 103 -11.05 -19.13 12.19
CA LEU A 103 -11.41 -19.36 10.79
C LEU A 103 -10.26 -20.01 10.00
N ILE A 104 -9.02 -19.58 10.21
CA ILE A 104 -7.83 -20.19 9.57
C ILE A 104 -7.73 -21.68 9.91
N VAL A 105 -7.92 -22.05 11.18
CA VAL A 105 -7.87 -23.46 11.61
C VAL A 105 -9.02 -24.26 10.97
N LEU A 106 -10.22 -23.69 10.90
CA LEU A 106 -11.37 -24.34 10.26
C LEU A 106 -11.13 -24.60 8.76
N GLU A 107 -10.60 -23.63 8.02
CA GLU A 107 -10.24 -23.84 6.60
C GLU A 107 -9.11 -24.87 6.46
N ARG A 108 -8.11 -24.85 7.35
CA ARG A 108 -7.02 -25.84 7.34
C ARG A 108 -7.52 -27.27 7.54
N LEU A 109 -8.48 -27.49 8.43
CA LEU A 109 -9.07 -28.83 8.63
C LEU A 109 -9.78 -29.34 7.36
N LYS A 110 -10.42 -28.45 6.59
CA LYS A 110 -11.02 -28.82 5.30
C LYS A 110 -9.94 -29.21 4.29
N ILE A 111 -8.85 -28.46 4.23
CA ILE A 111 -7.69 -28.74 3.37
C ILE A 111 -7.09 -30.12 3.68
N LEU A 112 -6.80 -30.38 4.95
CA LEU A 112 -6.22 -31.66 5.39
C LEU A 112 -7.15 -32.85 5.17
N SER A 113 -8.46 -32.62 5.10
CA SER A 113 -9.45 -33.66 4.79
C SER A 113 -9.57 -33.95 3.28
N GLY A 114 -8.75 -33.34 2.42
CA GLY A 114 -8.85 -33.48 0.96
C GLY A 114 -10.09 -32.82 0.35
N LYS A 115 -10.69 -31.85 1.06
CA LYS A 115 -11.94 -31.18 0.62
C LYS A 115 -11.69 -29.87 -0.14
N ILE A 116 -10.48 -29.65 -0.65
CA ILE A 116 -10.15 -28.50 -1.51
C ILE A 116 -10.95 -28.59 -2.81
N ASP A 117 -10.90 -29.73 -3.48
CA ASP A 117 -11.50 -29.94 -4.81
C ASP A 117 -13.03 -29.98 -4.77
N GLN A 118 -13.60 -30.11 -3.57
CA GLN A 118 -15.05 -30.13 -3.35
C GLN A 118 -15.63 -28.72 -3.17
N TYR A 119 -14.86 -27.66 -3.46
CA TYR A 119 -15.26 -26.26 -3.29
C TYR A 119 -15.77 -25.94 -1.87
N GLN A 120 -15.30 -26.64 -0.84
CA GLN A 120 -15.73 -26.40 0.55
C GLN A 120 -14.92 -25.28 1.22
N CYS A 121 -13.75 -24.98 0.66
CA CYS A 121 -12.96 -23.83 1.07
C CYS A 121 -13.59 -22.53 0.53
N ARG A 122 -13.60 -21.51 1.37
CA ARG A 122 -14.26 -20.23 1.10
C ARG A 122 -13.39 -19.09 1.62
N THR A 123 -13.38 -17.98 0.89
CA THR A 123 -12.90 -16.71 1.44
C THR A 123 -13.94 -16.22 2.44
N THR A 124 -13.54 -16.04 3.70
CA THR A 124 -14.43 -15.53 4.74
C THR A 124 -14.10 -14.07 5.03
N VAL A 125 -15.07 -13.18 4.83
CA VAL A 125 -14.96 -11.75 5.15
C VAL A 125 -15.69 -11.49 6.47
N LEU A 126 -15.00 -10.88 7.42
CA LEU A 126 -15.57 -10.41 8.69
C LEU A 126 -15.93 -8.93 8.55
N ASN A 127 -17.22 -8.63 8.54
CA ASN A 127 -17.71 -7.26 8.48
C ASN A 127 -17.78 -6.64 9.88
N LYS A 128 -17.67 -5.31 9.95
CA LYS A 128 -17.91 -4.57 11.20
C LYS A 128 -19.38 -4.61 11.62
N GLN A 129 -20.29 -4.58 10.65
CA GLN A 129 -21.74 -4.65 10.85
C GLN A 129 -22.33 -5.73 9.92
N PRO A 130 -23.47 -6.34 10.27
CA PRO A 130 -24.16 -7.23 9.36
C PRO A 130 -24.49 -6.53 8.04
N ASN A 131 -24.27 -7.20 6.92
CA ASN A 131 -24.69 -6.68 5.62
C ASN A 131 -26.22 -6.63 5.49
N SER A 132 -26.74 -6.15 4.36
CA SER A 132 -28.19 -6.12 4.06
C SER A 132 -28.89 -7.48 4.17
N ARG A 133 -28.13 -8.58 4.07
CA ARG A 133 -28.59 -9.96 4.27
C ARG A 133 -28.40 -10.49 5.70
N LYS A 134 -28.13 -9.60 6.66
CA LYS A 134 -27.91 -9.89 8.08
C LYS A 134 -26.72 -10.83 8.34
N LYS A 135 -25.73 -10.87 7.44
CA LYS A 135 -24.50 -11.67 7.60
C LYS A 135 -23.35 -10.81 8.10
N LEU A 136 -22.80 -11.18 9.25
CA LEU A 136 -21.57 -10.61 9.81
C LEU A 136 -20.32 -11.28 9.21
N LEU A 137 -20.38 -12.61 9.06
CA LEU A 137 -19.39 -13.41 8.34
C LEU A 137 -19.94 -13.75 6.95
N VAL A 138 -19.24 -13.31 5.91
CA VAL A 138 -19.62 -13.54 4.52
C VAL A 138 -18.67 -14.55 3.91
N LEU A 139 -19.21 -15.69 3.48
CA LEU A 139 -18.47 -16.75 2.80
C LEU A 139 -18.60 -16.55 1.28
N CYS A 140 -17.46 -16.39 0.62
CA CYS A 140 -17.34 -16.23 -0.82
C CYS A 140 -16.63 -17.44 -1.44
N ALA A 141 -17.03 -17.82 -2.66
CA ALA A 141 -16.32 -18.84 -3.42
C ALA A 141 -14.88 -18.38 -3.71
N LEU A 142 -13.96 -19.34 -3.78
CA LEU A 142 -12.59 -19.05 -4.21
C LEU A 142 -12.59 -18.66 -5.69
N ASN A 143 -11.87 -17.60 -6.02
CA ASN A 143 -11.67 -17.19 -7.40
C ASN A 143 -10.66 -18.13 -8.09
N PRO A 144 -10.84 -18.45 -9.38
CA PRO A 144 -9.81 -19.16 -10.14
C PRO A 144 -8.56 -18.28 -10.31
N PRO A 145 -7.40 -18.87 -10.64
CA PRO A 145 -6.19 -18.11 -10.98
C PRO A 145 -6.46 -17.08 -12.09
N ASN A 146 -6.00 -15.85 -11.89
CA ASN A 146 -6.12 -14.80 -12.89
C ASN A 146 -5.10 -15.06 -14.03
N PRO A 147 -5.54 -15.22 -15.29
CA PRO A 147 -4.63 -15.46 -16.42
C PRO A 147 -3.66 -14.30 -16.67
N ASN A 148 -3.99 -13.08 -16.23
CA ASN A 148 -3.15 -11.89 -16.37
C ASN A 148 -2.27 -11.62 -15.14
N CYS A 149 -2.23 -12.52 -14.16
CA CYS A 149 -1.39 -12.35 -12.99
C CYS A 149 0.08 -12.45 -13.38
N TYR A 150 0.86 -11.39 -13.14
CA TYR A 150 2.30 -11.41 -13.40
C TYR A 150 3.09 -12.30 -12.43
N ILE A 151 2.45 -13.02 -11.50
CA ILE A 151 3.14 -13.92 -10.55
C ILE A 151 2.82 -15.38 -10.86
N CYS A 152 1.53 -15.75 -10.84
CA CYS A 152 1.11 -17.16 -10.92
C CYS A 152 0.68 -17.62 -12.32
N ALA A 153 0.65 -16.73 -13.33
CA ALA A 153 0.40 -17.15 -14.70
C ALA A 153 1.54 -18.03 -15.21
N SER A 154 1.25 -18.93 -16.17
CA SER A 154 2.26 -19.85 -16.73
C SER A 154 3.43 -19.15 -17.42
N LYS A 155 3.19 -17.93 -17.93
CA LYS A 155 4.17 -17.07 -18.58
C LYS A 155 3.87 -15.63 -18.18
N PRO A 156 4.40 -15.17 -17.03
CA PRO A 156 4.09 -13.84 -16.55
C PRO A 156 4.85 -12.80 -17.37
N GLU A 157 4.10 -11.83 -17.88
CA GLU A 157 4.59 -10.74 -18.72
C GLU A 157 4.08 -9.41 -18.17
N VAL A 158 4.96 -8.42 -18.10
CA VAL A 158 4.63 -7.05 -17.71
C VAL A 158 5.22 -6.07 -18.71
N THR A 159 4.59 -4.91 -18.84
CA THR A 159 5.12 -3.83 -19.66
C THR A 159 5.43 -2.63 -18.77
N VAL A 160 6.66 -2.14 -18.85
CA VAL A 160 7.14 -0.98 -18.09
C VAL A 160 7.46 0.15 -19.06
N GLN A 161 6.80 1.28 -18.87
CA GLN A 161 7.04 2.51 -19.60
C GLN A 161 8.10 3.33 -18.88
N LEU A 162 9.24 3.58 -19.53
CA LEU A 162 10.36 4.34 -18.95
C LEU A 162 11.22 5.05 -20.00
N ASN A 163 12.04 6.00 -19.58
CA ASN A 163 13.01 6.65 -20.47
C ASN A 163 14.37 5.92 -20.44
N VAL A 164 14.70 5.20 -21.51
CA VAL A 164 15.93 4.38 -21.60
C VAL A 164 17.23 5.20 -21.58
N HIS A 165 17.17 6.49 -21.89
CA HIS A 165 18.32 7.40 -21.87
C HIS A 165 18.54 8.02 -20.48
N LYS A 166 17.50 8.06 -19.63
CA LYS A 166 17.59 8.64 -18.28
C LYS A 166 17.79 7.57 -17.20
N VAL A 167 17.07 6.46 -17.30
CA VAL A 167 17.07 5.39 -16.29
C VAL A 167 18.41 4.64 -16.33
N THR A 168 18.98 4.40 -15.15
CA THR A 168 20.21 3.63 -14.97
C THR A 168 19.89 2.17 -14.67
N VAL A 169 20.91 1.31 -14.79
CA VAL A 169 20.81 -0.10 -14.37
C VAL A 169 20.47 -0.22 -12.88
N LEU A 170 21.03 0.64 -12.03
CA LEU A 170 20.73 0.63 -10.58
C LEU A 170 19.26 0.96 -10.30
N THR A 171 18.71 1.98 -10.97
CA THR A 171 17.29 2.33 -10.82
C THR A 171 16.38 1.18 -11.28
N LEU A 172 16.72 0.53 -12.39
CA LEU A 172 16.01 -0.65 -12.87
C LEU A 172 16.06 -1.77 -11.81
N GLN A 173 17.23 -2.06 -11.26
CA GLN A 173 17.40 -3.12 -10.27
C GLN A 173 16.62 -2.83 -8.99
N ASP A 174 16.88 -1.70 -8.34
CA ASP A 174 16.38 -1.44 -6.99
C ASP A 174 14.93 -0.98 -6.99
N LYS A 175 14.56 -0.03 -7.86
CA LYS A 175 13.19 0.53 -7.86
C LYS A 175 12.20 -0.29 -8.67
N VAL A 176 12.60 -0.80 -9.84
CA VAL A 176 11.67 -1.55 -10.71
C VAL A 176 11.60 -3.01 -10.30
N VAL A 177 12.74 -3.71 -10.26
CA VAL A 177 12.72 -5.17 -10.06
C VAL A 177 12.60 -5.54 -8.58
N LYS A 178 13.40 -4.94 -7.69
CA LYS A 178 13.35 -5.27 -6.25
C LYS A 178 12.16 -4.63 -5.54
N GLU A 179 11.96 -3.33 -5.68
CA GLU A 179 10.89 -2.61 -4.98
C GLU A 179 9.52 -2.87 -5.63
N LYS A 180 9.34 -2.58 -6.92
CA LYS A 180 8.01 -2.72 -7.57
C LYS A 180 7.61 -4.18 -7.82
N PHE A 181 8.52 -5.05 -8.25
CA PHE A 181 8.23 -6.48 -8.49
C PHE A 181 8.62 -7.39 -7.32
N THR A 182 9.04 -6.83 -6.18
CA THR A 182 9.27 -7.56 -4.91
C THR A 182 10.27 -8.72 -5.01
N MET A 183 11.24 -8.63 -5.92
CA MET A 183 12.30 -9.63 -6.04
C MET A 183 13.46 -9.32 -5.09
N VAL A 184 13.97 -10.29 -4.33
CA VAL A 184 15.05 -10.04 -3.36
C VAL A 184 16.41 -9.96 -4.06
N ALA A 185 16.72 -10.96 -4.89
CA ALA A 185 18.01 -11.09 -5.56
C ALA A 185 17.81 -11.53 -7.02
N PRO A 186 17.31 -10.63 -7.89
CA PRO A 186 17.03 -10.97 -9.28
C PRO A 186 18.29 -10.94 -10.15
N ASP A 187 18.38 -11.91 -11.07
CA ASP A 187 19.29 -11.88 -12.21
C ASP A 187 18.54 -11.32 -13.42
N VAL A 188 19.05 -10.23 -14.02
CA VAL A 188 18.36 -9.56 -15.13
C VAL A 188 19.21 -9.62 -16.38
N GLN A 189 18.65 -10.22 -17.42
CA GLN A 189 19.28 -10.39 -18.73
C GLN A 189 18.40 -9.84 -19.85
N ARG A 190 19.04 -9.36 -20.92
CA ARG A 190 18.33 -8.93 -22.13
C ARG A 190 18.00 -10.13 -23.01
N LYS A 191 16.75 -10.17 -23.52
CA LYS A 191 16.27 -11.16 -24.51
C LYS A 191 16.69 -10.75 -25.93
N ASP A 192 17.97 -10.88 -26.24
CA ASP A 192 18.55 -10.58 -27.56
C ASP A 192 19.18 -11.81 -28.24
N GLY A 193 19.12 -12.98 -27.62
CA GLY A 193 19.79 -14.20 -28.07
C GLY A 193 21.32 -14.21 -27.86
N LYS A 194 21.90 -13.09 -27.41
CA LYS A 194 23.32 -12.98 -27.02
C LYS A 194 23.52 -13.19 -25.52
N GLY A 195 22.46 -13.05 -24.73
CA GLY A 195 22.50 -13.20 -23.28
C GLY A 195 23.23 -12.03 -22.62
N THR A 196 22.97 -10.79 -23.07
CA THR A 196 23.59 -9.61 -22.46
C THR A 196 23.07 -9.45 -21.03
N ILE A 197 23.95 -9.64 -20.04
CA ILE A 197 23.60 -9.59 -18.62
C ILE A 197 23.69 -8.14 -18.12
N LEU A 198 22.63 -7.67 -17.49
CA LEU A 198 22.54 -6.30 -16.96
C LEU A 198 22.90 -6.27 -15.48
N THR A 199 22.32 -7.18 -14.69
CA THR A 199 22.57 -7.29 -13.25
C THR A 199 22.63 -8.75 -12.82
N PHE A 200 23.60 -9.06 -11.96
CA PHE A 200 23.64 -10.29 -11.19
C PHE A 200 23.19 -10.06 -9.75
N SER A 201 22.69 -11.13 -9.15
CA SER A 201 22.38 -11.29 -7.73
C SER A 201 23.63 -11.38 -6.86
N LYS A 202 24.78 -11.75 -7.43
CA LYS A 202 26.08 -11.81 -6.74
C LYS A 202 26.74 -10.43 -6.65
N GLU A 203 27.21 -10.11 -5.44
CA GLU A 203 27.97 -8.88 -5.17
C GLU A 203 29.29 -8.86 -5.96
N GLY A 204 29.68 -7.69 -6.47
CA GLY A 204 30.93 -7.48 -7.20
C GLY A 204 30.96 -7.80 -8.70
N GLU A 205 29.98 -8.50 -9.28
CA GLU A 205 30.05 -8.90 -10.71
C GLU A 205 29.54 -7.80 -11.68
N THR A 206 28.47 -7.09 -11.32
CA THR A 206 27.82 -6.07 -12.19
C THR A 206 27.87 -4.64 -11.67
N GLU A 207 28.60 -4.37 -10.59
CA GLU A 207 28.63 -3.03 -9.96
C GLU A 207 29.14 -1.94 -10.91
N ALA A 208 30.03 -2.30 -11.85
CA ALA A 208 30.52 -1.40 -12.90
C ALA A 208 29.41 -0.92 -13.87
N ASN A 209 28.27 -1.60 -13.90
CA ASN A 209 27.14 -1.26 -14.77
C ASN A 209 26.12 -0.34 -14.08
N ASN A 210 26.16 -0.20 -12.75
CA ASN A 210 25.13 0.48 -11.96
C ASN A 210 24.82 1.91 -12.43
N HIS A 211 25.85 2.67 -12.82
CA HIS A 211 25.73 4.07 -13.24
C HIS A 211 25.38 4.24 -14.73
N LYS A 212 25.53 3.18 -15.54
CA LYS A 212 25.32 3.23 -16.99
C LYS A 212 23.83 3.31 -17.32
N LYS A 213 23.50 4.00 -18.41
CA LYS A 213 22.13 4.12 -18.92
C LYS A 213 21.71 2.84 -19.63
N LEU A 214 20.41 2.53 -19.60
CA LEU A 214 19.88 1.36 -20.30
C LEU A 214 20.19 1.40 -21.80
N SER A 215 20.18 2.59 -22.41
CA SER A 215 20.53 2.77 -23.82
C SER A 215 21.95 2.33 -24.18
N GLU A 216 22.91 2.39 -23.25
CA GLU A 216 24.30 1.94 -23.49
C GLU A 216 24.40 0.43 -23.70
N PHE A 217 23.44 -0.33 -23.17
CA PHE A 217 23.31 -1.76 -23.40
C PHE A 217 22.51 -2.06 -24.68
N GLY A 218 22.17 -1.05 -25.48
CA GLY A 218 21.36 -1.18 -26.68
C GLY A 218 19.87 -1.44 -26.39
N MET A 219 19.37 -1.02 -25.22
CA MET A 219 17.95 -1.03 -24.93
C MET A 219 17.23 0.05 -25.73
N ARG A 220 16.09 -0.31 -26.33
CA ARG A 220 15.24 0.56 -27.14
C ARG A 220 13.77 0.28 -26.84
N ASN A 221 12.88 0.97 -27.55
CA ASN A 221 11.45 0.67 -27.47
C ASN A 221 11.17 -0.79 -27.85
N CYS A 222 10.28 -1.43 -27.09
CA CYS A 222 9.91 -2.86 -27.19
C CYS A 222 11.09 -3.83 -26.95
N SER A 223 12.13 -3.40 -26.23
CA SER A 223 13.17 -4.31 -25.75
C SER A 223 12.63 -5.19 -24.63
N TRP A 224 12.99 -6.47 -24.65
CA TRP A 224 12.60 -7.44 -23.64
C TRP A 224 13.73 -7.73 -22.66
N LEU A 225 13.38 -7.77 -21.39
CA LEU A 225 14.21 -8.25 -20.30
C LEU A 225 13.59 -9.52 -19.71
N GLN A 226 14.45 -10.40 -19.23
CA GLN A 226 14.08 -11.55 -18.44
C GLN A 226 14.71 -11.35 -17.06
N ALA A 227 13.87 -11.27 -16.04
CA ALA A 227 14.26 -11.21 -14.64
C ALA A 227 14.00 -12.58 -14.02
N ASP A 228 15.08 -13.28 -13.68
CA ASP A 228 15.06 -14.60 -13.07
C ASP A 228 15.30 -14.47 -11.57
N TYR A 229 14.44 -15.08 -10.77
CA TYR A 229 14.59 -15.17 -9.33
C TYR A 229 14.65 -16.64 -8.90
N PHE A 230 15.88 -17.17 -8.91
CA PHE A 230 16.16 -18.59 -8.69
C PHE A 230 15.69 -19.14 -7.34
N LEU A 231 15.66 -18.30 -6.30
CA LEU A 231 15.20 -18.73 -4.97
C LEU A 231 13.69 -19.07 -4.92
N GLN A 232 12.88 -18.52 -5.82
CA GLN A 232 11.43 -18.77 -5.89
C GLN A 232 11.01 -19.53 -7.15
N ASP A 233 11.95 -20.01 -7.97
CA ASP A 233 11.68 -20.62 -9.28
C ASP A 233 10.72 -19.77 -10.13
N TYR A 234 11.01 -18.47 -10.18
CA TYR A 234 10.13 -17.48 -10.78
C TYR A 234 10.89 -16.65 -11.82
N THR A 235 10.33 -16.60 -13.04
CA THR A 235 10.87 -15.82 -14.16
C THR A 235 9.82 -14.83 -14.63
N LEU A 236 10.15 -13.54 -14.64
CA LEU A 236 9.30 -12.47 -15.15
C LEU A 236 9.85 -11.91 -16.45
N LEU A 237 9.00 -11.81 -17.47
CA LEU A 237 9.34 -11.14 -18.72
C LEU A 237 8.86 -9.69 -18.67
N ILE A 238 9.79 -8.76 -18.89
CA ILE A 238 9.55 -7.32 -18.80
C ILE A 238 9.74 -6.71 -20.18
N ASN A 239 8.66 -6.21 -20.77
CA ASN A 239 8.69 -5.42 -21.99
C ASN A 239 8.93 -3.94 -21.65
N ILE A 240 9.92 -3.33 -22.29
CA ILE A 240 10.26 -1.93 -22.09
C ILE A 240 9.61 -1.07 -23.17
N LEU A 241 8.70 -0.19 -22.78
CA LEU A 241 8.18 0.87 -23.63
C LEU A 241 8.97 2.15 -23.39
N HIS A 242 9.65 2.63 -24.43
CA HIS A 242 10.38 3.88 -24.34
C HIS A 242 9.41 5.06 -24.40
N SER A 243 9.48 5.95 -23.42
CA SER A 243 8.72 7.20 -23.39
C SER A 243 9.56 8.33 -22.83
N GLU A 244 9.54 9.48 -23.51
CA GLU A 244 10.12 10.72 -22.97
C GLU A 244 9.10 11.53 -22.16
N ASP A 245 7.81 11.35 -22.48
CA ASP A 245 6.68 12.07 -21.91
C ASP A 245 6.15 11.42 -20.62
N LEU A 246 7.03 11.24 -19.63
CA LEU A 246 6.61 10.85 -18.27
C LEU A 246 6.24 12.10 -17.46
N LYS A 247 5.30 11.95 -16.50
CA LYS A 247 4.96 13.04 -15.57
C LYS A 247 6.21 13.50 -14.81
N LYS A 248 6.22 14.76 -14.41
CA LYS A 248 7.28 15.34 -13.59
C LYS A 248 7.46 14.47 -12.33
N ASP A 249 8.69 14.07 -12.04
CA ASP A 249 9.09 13.23 -10.90
C ASP A 249 8.71 11.73 -10.98
N VAL A 250 8.25 11.23 -12.14
CA VAL A 250 7.99 9.80 -12.36
C VAL A 250 9.11 9.18 -13.22
N GLU A 251 9.81 8.19 -12.68
CA GLU A 251 10.91 7.50 -13.38
C GLU A 251 10.44 6.35 -14.28
N PHE A 252 9.33 5.68 -13.93
CA PHE A 252 8.72 4.61 -14.71
C PHE A 252 7.24 4.41 -14.33
N GLU A 253 6.45 3.81 -15.22
CA GLU A 253 5.07 3.40 -14.98
C GLU A 253 4.86 1.96 -15.47
N VAL A 254 4.09 1.14 -14.73
CA VAL A 254 3.71 -0.21 -15.17
C VAL A 254 2.40 -0.13 -15.95
N VAL A 255 2.40 -0.55 -17.21
CA VAL A 255 1.22 -0.51 -18.06
C VAL A 255 0.26 -1.61 -17.64
N GLY A 256 -0.97 -1.23 -17.28
CA GLY A 256 -2.00 -2.16 -16.81
C GLY A 256 -2.17 -2.20 -15.29
N ASP A 257 -1.25 -1.61 -14.53
CA ASP A 257 -1.55 -1.21 -13.16
C ASP A 257 -2.51 -0.02 -13.25
N ALA A 258 -3.76 -0.22 -12.86
CA ALA A 258 -4.64 0.91 -12.59
C ALA A 258 -3.95 1.76 -11.51
N PRO A 259 -3.82 3.09 -11.67
CA PRO A 259 -3.23 3.91 -10.62
C PRO A 259 -4.06 3.73 -9.36
N GLU A 260 -3.41 3.34 -8.26
CA GLU A 260 -4.01 3.40 -6.92
C GLU A 260 -4.44 4.85 -6.66
N LYS A 261 -5.72 5.14 -6.91
CA LYS A 261 -6.32 6.39 -6.46
C LYS A 261 -6.58 6.26 -4.96
N VAL A 262 -5.57 6.62 -4.18
CA VAL A 262 -5.74 6.95 -2.77
C VAL A 262 -6.54 8.25 -2.67
N GLY A 263 -7.67 8.20 -1.96
CA GLY A 263 -8.39 9.36 -1.44
C GLY A 263 -9.73 9.69 -2.13
N PRO A 264 -10.86 9.76 -1.39
CA PRO A 264 -12.09 10.32 -1.91
C PRO A 264 -11.92 11.84 -2.11
N LYS A 265 -11.98 12.30 -3.36
CA LYS A 265 -12.33 13.69 -3.66
C LYS A 265 -13.80 13.89 -3.28
N GLN A 266 -14.05 14.66 -2.24
CA GLN A 266 -15.38 15.20 -1.95
C GLN A 266 -15.78 16.12 -3.12
N ALA A 267 -16.93 15.85 -3.74
CA ALA A 267 -17.58 16.75 -4.66
C ALA A 267 -18.64 17.52 -3.87
N GLU A 268 -18.61 18.83 -3.97
CA GLU A 268 -19.59 19.75 -3.40
C GLU A 268 -20.92 19.62 -4.16
N ASP A 269 -22.00 19.29 -3.44
CA ASP A 269 -23.36 19.27 -3.96
C ASP A 269 -23.94 20.69 -4.01
N ALA A 270 -24.23 21.17 -5.22
CA ALA A 270 -25.08 22.34 -5.45
C ALA A 270 -26.52 21.87 -5.71
N VAL A 271 -27.39 22.07 -4.72
CA VAL A 271 -28.83 21.82 -4.80
C VAL A 271 -29.50 22.86 -5.72
N LYS A 272 -30.19 22.39 -6.77
CA LYS A 272 -31.29 23.14 -7.40
C LYS A 272 -32.49 22.22 -7.62
N SER A 273 -33.58 22.65 -7.00
CA SER A 273 -34.94 22.10 -7.01
C SER A 273 -35.65 22.24 -8.36
N ILE A 274 -36.27 21.17 -8.86
CA ILE A 274 -37.48 21.25 -9.72
C ILE A 274 -38.45 20.10 -9.37
N THR A 275 -39.72 20.48 -9.41
CA THR A 275 -41.00 19.92 -8.97
C THR A 275 -41.56 18.71 -9.73
N ASP A 276 -42.52 18.06 -9.07
CA ASP A 276 -43.40 16.95 -9.48
C ASP A 276 -44.10 17.09 -10.84
N GLY A 277 -44.35 15.93 -11.47
CA GLY A 277 -45.26 15.74 -12.60
C GLY A 277 -45.45 14.26 -12.94
N SER A 278 -46.52 13.66 -12.43
CA SER A 278 -46.99 12.29 -12.66
C SER A 278 -47.40 12.02 -14.13
N ASN A 279 -47.04 10.86 -14.71
CA ASN A 279 -48.00 10.02 -15.44
C ASN A 279 -47.52 8.59 -15.73
N ASP A 280 -48.52 7.74 -15.93
CA ASP A 280 -48.61 6.28 -15.83
C ASP A 280 -48.05 5.44 -17.02
N GLY A 281 -47.77 4.17 -16.74
CA GLY A 281 -47.93 3.03 -17.66
C GLY A 281 -46.78 2.62 -18.60
N THR A 282 -46.14 1.48 -18.33
CA THR A 282 -46.09 0.26 -19.19
C THR A 282 -44.85 -0.61 -18.89
N GLN A 283 -45.10 -1.88 -18.55
CA GLN A 283 -44.09 -2.93 -18.35
C GLN A 283 -43.26 -3.20 -19.62
N LYS A 284 -41.93 -3.37 -19.46
CA LYS A 284 -41.11 -4.24 -20.32
C LYS A 284 -39.85 -4.70 -19.60
N ASN A 285 -39.59 -6.01 -19.70
CA ASN A 285 -38.45 -6.76 -19.17
C ASN A 285 -37.09 -6.09 -19.44
N LEU A 286 -36.19 -6.07 -18.44
CA LEU A 286 -34.77 -5.88 -18.70
C LEU A 286 -33.88 -6.58 -17.66
N SER A 287 -32.98 -7.41 -18.18
CA SER A 287 -31.80 -8.00 -17.54
C SER A 287 -31.02 -6.99 -16.69
N THR A 288 -30.84 -7.30 -15.41
CA THR A 288 -30.18 -6.39 -14.46
C THR A 288 -28.65 -6.41 -14.65
N LYS A 289 -28.14 -5.45 -15.42
CA LYS A 289 -26.77 -4.95 -15.26
C LYS A 289 -26.70 -4.20 -13.93
N ARG A 290 -25.89 -4.66 -12.98
CA ARG A 290 -25.60 -3.91 -11.74
C ARG A 290 -24.77 -2.67 -12.07
N SER A 291 -25.24 -1.53 -11.60
CA SER A 291 -24.62 -0.21 -11.78
C SER A 291 -23.42 -0.02 -10.84
N HIS A 292 -22.42 0.71 -11.33
CA HIS A 292 -21.16 1.08 -10.65
C HIS A 292 -21.30 1.70 -9.25
N THR A 293 -22.48 2.16 -8.85
CA THR A 293 -22.75 2.78 -7.55
C THR A 293 -22.77 1.76 -6.39
N GLU A 294 -23.26 0.53 -6.62
CA GLU A 294 -23.34 -0.51 -5.57
C GLU A 294 -21.97 -1.10 -5.21
N GLN A 295 -20.99 -1.06 -6.12
CA GLN A 295 -19.63 -1.54 -5.86
C GLN A 295 -18.83 -0.58 -4.98
N LYS A 296 -19.24 0.70 -4.88
CA LYS A 296 -18.50 1.72 -4.15
C LYS A 296 -18.79 1.70 -2.65
N GLU A 297 -20.00 1.32 -2.23
CA GLU A 297 -20.37 1.17 -0.81
C GLU A 297 -19.88 -0.14 -0.17
N GLU A 298 -19.55 -1.16 -0.97
CA GLU A 298 -19.03 -2.44 -0.45
C GLU A 298 -17.58 -2.34 0.04
N LEU A 299 -16.79 -1.39 -0.47
CA LEU A 299 -15.37 -1.26 -0.12
C LEU A 299 -15.14 -0.53 1.22
N ASP A 300 -16.04 0.37 1.61
CA ASP A 300 -15.92 1.16 2.85
C ASP A 300 -16.26 0.35 4.14
N ASN A 301 -16.76 -0.88 3.99
CA ASN A 301 -17.19 -1.74 5.10
C ASN A 301 -16.26 -2.95 5.38
N VAL A 302 -15.17 -3.08 4.62
CA VAL A 302 -14.20 -4.16 4.79
C VAL A 302 -13.22 -3.78 5.89
N ILE A 303 -13.08 -4.63 6.90
CA ILE A 303 -11.96 -4.54 7.85
C ILE A 303 -10.72 -4.97 7.07
N ALA A 304 -9.88 -4.01 6.67
CA ALA A 304 -8.58 -4.31 6.10
C ALA A 304 -7.74 -5.03 7.18
N LEU A 305 -7.18 -6.16 6.80
CA LEU A 305 -6.15 -6.89 7.54
C LEU A 305 -4.87 -6.72 6.73
N ASP A 306 -3.83 -6.20 7.39
CA ASP A 306 -2.44 -6.18 6.90
C ASP A 306 -1.94 -7.59 6.58
#